data_AF-A0A5C3KWU6-F1
#
_entry.id   AF-A0A5C3KWU6-F1
#
_cell.length_a   1.000
_cell.length_b   1.000
_cell.length_c   1.000
_cell.angle_alpha   90.00
_cell.angle_beta   90.00
_cell.angle_gamma   90.00
#
_symmetry.space_group_name_H-M   'P 1'
#
loop_
_entity.id
_entity.type
_entity.pdbx_description
1 polymer ?
#
loop_
_entity_poly.entity_id
_entity_poly.type
_entity_poly.pdbx_seq_one_letter_code
_entity_poly.pdbx_strand_id
1 'polypeptide(L)' 'LRRLMCNAFNRRIELGLPSDAPAIIEDFEELQARQKVYEEPPGWERRAQPLRENVFIPNGEGSELDE' A
#
# COMPACT_ATOMS: atom_id res chain seq x y z
N LEU A 1 -4.42 5.42 3.80
CA LEU A 1 -3.71 5.13 2.53
C LEU A 1 -3.09 3.73 2.48
N ARG A 2 -2.24 3.34 3.44
CA ARG A 2 -1.48 2.07 3.35
C ARG A 2 -2.33 0.79 3.36
N ARG A 3 -3.42 0.75 4.14
CA ARG A 3 -4.39 -0.36 4.11
C ARG A 3 -5.07 -0.52 2.74
N LEU A 4 -5.30 0.60 2.04
CA LEU A 4 -5.82 0.60 0.67
C LEU A 4 -4.79 0.01 -0.31
N MET A 5 -3.50 0.32 -0.11
CA MET A 5 -2.41 -0.26 -0.90
C MET A 5 -2.29 -1.77 -0.67
N CYS A 6 -2.28 -2.25 0.58
CA CYS A 6 -2.27 -3.70 0.86
C CYS A 6 -3.43 -4.42 0.14
N ASN A 7 -4.65 -3.86 0.20
CA ASN A 7 -5.79 -4.44 -0.50
C ASN A 7 -5.59 -4.48 -2.03
N ALA A 8 -5.06 -3.40 -2.61
CA ALA A 8 -4.82 -3.32 -4.05
C ALA A 8 -3.74 -4.31 -4.53
N PHE A 9 -2.65 -4.46 -3.78
CA PHE A 9 -1.59 -5.41 -4.07
C PHE A 9 -2.07 -6.86 -3.85
N ASN A 10 -2.77 -7.14 -2.75
CA ASN A 10 -3.27 -8.49 -2.47
C ASN A 10 -4.25 -8.97 -3.54
N ARG A 11 -5.08 -8.08 -4.09
CA ARG A 11 -5.94 -8.41 -5.24
C ARG A 11 -5.13 -8.79 -6.49
N ARG A 12 -3.97 -8.18 -6.72
CA ARG A 12 -3.07 -8.55 -7.83
C ARG A 12 -2.38 -9.89 -7.57
N ILE A 13 -1.93 -10.10 -6.34
CA ILE A 13 -1.33 -11.37 -5.89
C ILE A 13 -2.31 -12.54 -6.05
N GLU A 14 -3.59 -12.32 -5.72
CA GLU A 14 -4.65 -13.32 -5.95
C GLU A 14 -4.75 -13.74 -7.42
N LEU A 15 -4.55 -12.80 -8.34
CA LEU A 15 -4.58 -13.00 -9.79
C LEU A 15 -3.27 -13.54 -10.37
N GLY A 16 -2.25 -13.82 -9.55
CA GLY A 16 -0.97 -14.35 -10.00
C GLY A 16 0.11 -13.31 -10.27
N LEU A 17 -0.10 -12.06 -9.84
CA LEU A 17 0.88 -10.98 -9.96
C LEU A 17 1.50 -10.67 -8.57
N PRO A 18 2.69 -11.22 -8.26
CA PRO A 18 3.36 -10.92 -7.00
C PRO A 18 3.80 -9.44 -6.93
N SER A 19 3.99 -8.92 -5.72
CA SER A 19 4.39 -7.52 -5.49
C SER A 19 5.70 -7.13 -6.16
N ASP A 20 6.60 -8.09 -6.37
CA ASP A 20 7.91 -7.94 -7.00
C ASP A 20 7.92 -8.29 -8.50
N ALA A 21 6.75 -8.43 -9.11
CA ALA A 21 6.64 -8.71 -10.54
C ALA A 21 7.37 -7.64 -11.37
N PRO A 22 8.09 -8.04 -12.43
CA PRO A 22 8.76 -7.09 -13.32
C PRO A 22 7.75 -6.18 -14.02
N ALA A 23 8.20 -4.99 -14.42
CA ALA A 23 7.34 -4.01 -15.11
C ALA A 23 6.85 -4.50 -16.49
N ILE A 24 7.62 -5.39 -17.13
CA ILE A 24 7.27 -6.08 -18.36
C ILE A 24 7.30 -7.57 -18.06
N ILE A 25 6.19 -8.25 -18.35
CA ILE A 25 6.02 -9.68 -18.07
C ILE A 25 6.19 -10.43 -19.38
N GLU A 26 7.23 -11.25 -19.44
CA GLU A 26 7.50 -12.13 -20.59
C GLU A 26 6.87 -13.52 -20.41
N ASP A 27 6.80 -14.00 -19.16
CA ASP A 27 6.19 -15.28 -18.78
C ASP A 27 5.25 -15.07 -17.58
N PHE A 28 3.94 -15.07 -17.86
CA PHE A 28 2.93 -14.89 -16.82
C PHE A 28 2.63 -16.18 -16.05
N GLU A 29 2.80 -17.35 -16.68
CA GLU A 29 2.52 -18.64 -16.07
C GLU A 29 3.51 -18.93 -14.95
N GLU A 30 4.79 -18.57 -15.15
CA GLU A 30 5.81 -18.65 -14.11
C GLU A 30 5.44 -17.80 -12.89
N LEU A 31 5.08 -16.53 -13.10
CA LEU A 31 4.67 -15.63 -12.02
C LEU A 31 3.45 -16.14 -11.25
N GLN A 32 2.47 -16.68 -11.97
CA GLN A 32 1.24 -17.22 -11.37
C GLN A 32 1.50 -18.51 -10.56
N ALA A 33 2.52 -19.30 -10.94
CA ALA A 33 2.90 -20.52 -10.24
C ALA A 33 3.67 -20.25 -8.92
N ARG A 34 4.20 -19.03 -8.73
CA ARG A 34 4.91 -18.65 -7.49
C ARG A 34 3.98 -18.71 -6.28
N GLN A 35 4.57 -18.87 -5.11
CA GLN A 35 3.85 -18.82 -3.84
C GLN A 35 3.22 -17.44 -3.65
N LYS A 36 1.92 -17.40 -3.35
CA LYS A 36 1.21 -16.17 -3.00
C LYS A 36 1.62 -15.70 -1.60
N VAL A 37 2.31 -14.56 -1.54
CA VAL A 37 2.66 -13.88 -0.30
C VAL A 37 1.85 -12.60 -0.22
N TYR A 38 0.96 -12.50 0.77
CA TYR A 38 0.09 -11.34 0.94
C TYR A 38 0.75 -10.26 1.78
N GLU A 39 0.52 -9.01 1.40
CA GLU A 39 0.94 -7.83 2.14
C GLU A 39 0.07 -7.63 3.36
N GLU A 40 0.71 -7.31 4.49
CA GLU A 40 0.04 -6.85 5.70
C GLU A 40 0.56 -5.47 6.11
N PRO A 41 -0.29 -4.64 6.74
CA PRO A 41 0.19 -3.43 7.39
C PRO A 41 1.29 -3.76 8.40
N PRO A 42 2.38 -2.98 8.44
CA PRO A 42 3.50 -3.24 9.33
C PRO A 42 3.04 -3.18 10.79
N GLY A 43 3.64 -4.01 11.64
CA GLY A 43 3.16 -4.19 13.03
C GLY A 43 3.14 -2.92 13.88
N TRP A 44 3.94 -1.89 13.55
CA TRP A 44 3.91 -0.62 14.26
C TRP A 44 2.62 0.16 14.02
N GLU A 45 1.92 -0.02 12.90
CA GLU A 45 0.63 0.65 12.66
C GLU A 45 -0.43 0.19 13.64
N ARG A 46 -0.39 -1.09 14.04
CA ARG A 46 -1.30 -1.62 15.06
C ARG A 46 -1.05 -0.99 16.44
N ARG A 47 0.14 -0.41 16.65
CA ARG A 47 0.57 0.24 17.89
C ARG A 47 0.48 1.76 17.82
N ALA A 48 0.36 2.33 16.63
CA ALA A 48 0.26 3.76 16.43
C ALA A 48 -1.09 4.24 16.98
N GLN A 49 -1.04 5.12 17.98
CA GLN A 49 -2.24 5.77 18.48
C GLN A 49 -2.60 6.94 17.57
N PRO A 50 -3.89 7.26 17.41
CA PRO A 50 -4.31 8.50 16.78
C PRO A 50 -3.65 9.71 17.47
N LEU A 51 -3.35 10.74 16.69
CA LEU A 51 -2.91 12.01 17.25
C LEU A 51 -4.04 12.61 18.10
N ARG A 52 -3.68 13.24 19.22
CA ARG A 52 -4.66 13.87 20.12
C ARG A 52 -5.27 15.14 19.52
N GLU A 53 -4.50 15.79 18.66
CA GLU A 53 -4.85 17.03 17.99
C GLU A 53 -4.79 16.78 16.49
N ASN A 54 -5.70 17.41 15.75
CA ASN A 54 -5.64 17.41 14.30
C ASN A 54 -4.43 18.25 13.87
N VAL A 55 -3.61 17.70 13.01
CA VAL A 55 -2.46 18.40 12.41
C VAL A 55 -2.73 18.58 10.93
N PHE A 56 -2.51 19.80 10.45
CA PHE A 56 -2.72 20.16 9.05
C PHE A 56 -1.37 20.21 8.33
N ILE A 57 -1.37 19.77 7.07
CA ILE A 57 -0.22 19.95 6.19
C ILE A 57 -0.43 21.28 5.49
N PRO A 58 0.40 22.30 5.75
CA PRO A 58 0.25 23.60 5.11
C PRO A 58 0.49 23.47 3.60
N ASN A 59 -0.13 24.37 2.84
CA ASN A 59 0.06 24.45 1.40
C ASN A 59 1.46 25.01 1.05
N GLY A 60 1.75 25.16 -0.25
CA GLY A 60 3.04 25.68 -0.72
C GLY A 60 3.38 27.11 -0.26
N GLU A 61 2.40 27.85 0.25
CA GLU A 61 2.55 29.21 0.79
C GLU A 61 2.65 29.22 2.33
N GLY A 62 2.60 28.06 2.98
CA GLY A 62 2.64 27.94 4.43
C GLY A 62 1.29 28.14 5.12
N SER A 63 0.20 28.31 4.37
CA SER A 63 -1.14 28.52 4.90
C SER A 63 -1.88 27.19 5.08
N GLU A 64 -2.64 27.09 6.17
CA GLU A 64 -3.65 26.04 6.31
C GLU A 64 -4.81 26.34 5.35
N LEU A 65 -5.34 25.30 4.71
CA LEU A 65 -6.58 25.44 3.94
C LEU A 65 -7.71 25.45 4.97
N ASP A 66 -8.28 26.62 5.23
CA ASP A 66 -9.54 26.72 5.96
C ASP A 66 -10.62 26.01 5.13
N GLU A 67 -11.32 25.04 5.73
CA GLU A 67 -12.49 24.35 5.14
C GLU A 67 -13.70 25.29 5.01
#